data_AF-A0A7S0W4I6-F1
#
_entry.id   AF-A0A7S0W4I6-F1
#
_cell.length_a   1.000
_cell.length_b   1.000
_cell.length_c   1.000
_cell.angle_alpha   90.00
_cell.angle_beta   90.00
_cell.angle_gamma   90.00
#
_symmetry.space_group_name_H-M   'P 1'
#
loop_
_entity.id
_entity.type
_entity.pdbx_description
1 polymer ?
#
loop_
_entity_poly.entity_id
_entity_poly.type
_entity_poly.pdbx_seq_one_letter_code
_entity_poly.pdbx_strand_id
1 'polypeptide(L)'
;QRRDRLGGFGMEFDAHGSFNGSALSVPVTRMLPERISVIAAESLDRMSPSLRGSLEKVVDEMGTRSATAQGLGSVITTVKRMMHTDQRLYVARSDRHVNGILKVGRKKLFIRQGGSGRMAEIDPLCVLDFYVHESVQRGGIGKQLFEHMLSREAAQPHMLGYDRPSPKLIGFLRKHYNLANYEPQANNFVVFAEYFKHGSSLPAGSRPAPAPPGYSAGPSLDANDVGATRAPPRQPYADMHLQQQQQQQQQ
;
A
#
# COMPACT_ATOMS: atom_id res chain seq x y z
N GLN A 1 -31.07 -13.69 29.33
CA GLN A 1 -31.17 -13.55 27.86
C GLN A 1 -30.63 -12.18 27.46
N ARG A 2 -29.31 -12.05 27.26
CA ARG A 2 -28.70 -10.91 26.57
C ARG A 2 -28.28 -11.41 25.20
N ARG A 3 -29.07 -11.09 24.17
CA ARG A 3 -28.68 -11.29 22.78
C ARG A 3 -27.75 -10.14 22.43
N ASP A 4 -26.45 -10.42 22.38
CA ASP A 4 -25.46 -9.52 21.79
C ASP A 4 -25.83 -9.29 20.32
N ARG A 5 -26.28 -8.07 20.01
CA ARG A 5 -26.56 -7.59 18.64
C ARG A 5 -25.25 -7.21 17.93
N LEU A 6 -24.35 -8.17 17.74
CA LEU A 6 -23.15 -8.00 16.89
C LEU A 6 -23.24 -8.78 15.58
N GLY A 7 -24.45 -9.07 15.11
CA GLY A 7 -24.71 -9.88 13.90
C GLY A 7 -25.65 -9.22 12.89
N GLY A 8 -25.69 -7.89 12.81
CA GLY A 8 -26.39 -7.20 11.71
C GLY A 8 -25.49 -7.13 10.48
N PHE A 9 -26.04 -7.37 9.28
CA PHE A 9 -25.38 -7.10 7.99
C PHE A 9 -25.11 -5.59 7.86
N GLY A 10 -24.07 -5.09 8.55
CA GLY A 10 -23.69 -3.67 8.57
C GLY A 10 -22.90 -3.23 7.35
N MET A 11 -23.28 -3.73 6.17
CA MET A 11 -22.72 -3.36 4.87
C MET A 11 -23.79 -3.46 3.77
N GLU A 12 -25.07 -3.30 4.13
CA GLU A 12 -26.21 -3.53 3.24
C GLU A 12 -26.72 -2.22 2.64
N PHE A 13 -27.05 -2.28 1.35
CA PHE A 13 -27.92 -1.32 0.67
C PHE A 13 -29.34 -1.85 0.73
N ASP A 14 -30.22 -1.12 1.42
CA ASP A 14 -31.64 -1.50 1.49
C ASP A 14 -32.33 -1.31 0.12
N ALA A 15 -33.61 -1.72 0.03
CA ALA A 15 -34.40 -1.60 -1.20
C ALA A 15 -34.56 -0.14 -1.68
N HIS A 16 -34.32 0.83 -0.81
CA HIS A 16 -34.40 2.26 -1.10
C HIS A 16 -33.02 2.88 -1.42
N GLY A 17 -31.95 2.08 -1.39
CA GLY A 17 -30.58 2.51 -1.67
C GLY A 17 -29.88 3.17 -0.47
N SER A 18 -30.44 3.07 0.73
CA SER A 18 -29.78 3.53 1.96
C SER A 18 -28.69 2.54 2.36
N PHE A 19 -27.55 3.05 2.83
CA PHE A 19 -26.44 2.25 3.34
C PHE A 19 -26.44 2.26 4.85
N ASN A 20 -26.55 1.09 5.48
CA ASN A 20 -26.64 0.93 6.94
C ASN A 20 -27.72 1.83 7.58
N GLY A 21 -28.88 1.96 6.93
CA GLY A 21 -30.00 2.81 7.38
C GLY A 21 -29.80 4.30 7.14
N SER A 22 -28.67 4.73 6.56
CA SER A 22 -28.44 6.11 6.15
C SER A 22 -28.66 6.27 4.66
N ALA A 23 -29.58 7.14 4.26
CA ALA A 23 -29.80 7.45 2.85
C ALA A 23 -28.50 7.92 2.19
N LEU A 24 -28.16 7.30 1.06
CA LEU A 24 -27.12 7.79 0.17
C LEU A 24 -27.74 8.75 -0.83
N SER A 25 -27.02 9.83 -1.14
CA SER A 25 -27.47 10.79 -2.16
C SER A 25 -27.30 10.25 -3.57
N VAL A 26 -26.56 9.15 -3.73
CA VAL A 26 -26.26 8.49 -5.01
C VAL A 26 -26.37 6.97 -4.84
N PRO A 27 -26.99 6.24 -5.79
CA PRO A 27 -27.04 4.77 -5.75
C PRO A 27 -25.66 4.13 -5.84
N VAL A 28 -25.47 2.99 -5.17
CA VAL A 28 -24.19 2.25 -5.17
C VAL A 28 -23.70 1.89 -6.57
N THR A 29 -24.60 1.56 -7.50
CA THR A 29 -24.24 1.20 -8.89
C THR A 29 -23.68 2.37 -9.68
N ARG A 30 -23.94 3.62 -9.27
CA ARG A 30 -23.31 4.80 -9.87
C ARG A 30 -21.98 5.13 -9.18
N MET A 31 -21.84 4.78 -7.91
CA MET A 31 -20.61 4.99 -7.14
C MET A 31 -19.54 3.94 -7.43
N LEU A 32 -19.97 2.70 -7.55
CA LEU A 32 -19.16 1.50 -7.75
C LEU A 32 -19.80 0.73 -8.92
N PRO A 33 -19.59 1.15 -10.18
CA PRO A 33 -20.29 0.56 -11.32
C PRO A 33 -19.94 -0.89 -11.55
N GLU A 34 -18.66 -1.24 -11.37
CA GLU A 34 -18.14 -2.59 -11.58
C GLU A 34 -18.31 -3.47 -10.34
N ARG A 35 -18.27 -4.80 -10.52
CA ARG A 35 -18.17 -5.76 -9.40
C ARG A 35 -16.94 -5.49 -8.54
N ILE A 36 -15.84 -5.09 -9.18
CA ILE A 36 -14.63 -4.58 -8.54
C ILE A 36 -14.37 -3.19 -9.12
N SER A 37 -14.61 -2.15 -8.31
CA SER A 37 -14.37 -0.77 -8.70
C SER A 37 -13.04 -0.28 -8.13
N VAL A 38 -12.35 0.60 -8.85
CA VAL A 38 -11.05 1.15 -8.44
C VAL A 38 -11.17 2.63 -8.17
N ILE A 39 -10.77 3.04 -6.98
CA ILE A 39 -10.80 4.41 -6.50
C ILE A 39 -9.35 4.88 -6.34
N ALA A 40 -9.04 6.01 -6.97
CA ALA A 40 -7.74 6.67 -6.92
C ALA A 40 -7.96 8.17 -6.70
N ALA A 41 -6.93 8.89 -6.27
CA ALA A 41 -7.01 10.32 -5.99
C ALA A 41 -7.56 11.12 -7.19
N GLU A 42 -7.11 10.81 -8.40
CA GLU A 42 -7.52 11.51 -9.63
C GLU A 42 -9.00 11.28 -9.93
N SER A 43 -9.50 10.08 -9.65
CA SER A 43 -10.94 9.77 -9.81
C SER A 43 -11.77 10.49 -8.76
N LEU A 44 -11.31 10.54 -7.51
CA LEU A 44 -11.99 11.28 -6.44
C LEU A 44 -12.11 12.76 -6.80
N ASP A 45 -11.04 13.37 -7.31
CA ASP A 45 -11.01 14.80 -7.66
C ASP A 45 -11.98 15.20 -8.76
N ARG A 46 -12.27 14.29 -9.68
CA ARG A 46 -13.25 14.50 -10.76
C ARG A 46 -14.71 14.22 -10.35
N MET A 47 -14.95 13.62 -9.18
CA MET A 47 -16.31 13.29 -8.73
C MET A 47 -17.06 14.53 -8.23
N SER A 48 -18.38 14.55 -8.48
CA SER A 48 -19.26 15.56 -7.88
C SER A 48 -19.24 15.46 -6.34
N PRO A 49 -19.49 16.57 -5.62
CA PRO A 49 -19.52 16.55 -4.15
C PRO A 49 -20.49 15.52 -3.56
N SER A 50 -21.66 15.34 -4.19
CA SER A 50 -22.66 14.36 -3.78
C SER A 50 -22.17 12.91 -3.92
N LEU A 51 -21.52 12.60 -5.03
CA LEU A 51 -20.97 11.28 -5.30
C LEU A 51 -19.81 10.97 -4.36
N ARG A 52 -18.90 11.93 -4.18
CA ARG A 52 -17.77 11.80 -3.24
C ARG A 52 -18.25 11.60 -1.80
N GLY A 53 -19.23 12.36 -1.34
CA GLY A 53 -19.77 12.24 0.01
C GLY A 53 -20.47 10.90 0.27
N SER A 54 -21.17 10.34 -0.71
CA SER A 54 -21.73 8.98 -0.58
C SER A 54 -20.63 7.92 -0.55
N LEU A 55 -19.57 8.08 -1.36
CA LEU A 55 -18.44 7.16 -1.41
C LEU A 55 -17.63 7.18 -0.12
N GLU A 56 -17.42 8.36 0.47
CA GLU A 56 -16.76 8.55 1.76
C GLU A 56 -17.44 7.75 2.85
N LYS A 57 -18.78 7.81 2.96
CA LYS A 57 -19.54 7.01 3.93
C LYS A 57 -19.25 5.51 3.81
N VAL A 58 -19.23 4.97 2.59
CA VAL A 58 -19.04 3.54 2.34
C VAL A 58 -17.60 3.11 2.58
N VAL A 59 -16.62 3.89 2.09
CA VAL A 59 -15.19 3.57 2.22
C VAL A 59 -14.73 3.71 3.67
N ASP A 60 -15.16 4.75 4.38
CA ASP A 60 -14.74 5.01 5.75
C ASP A 60 -15.33 3.98 6.73
N GLU A 61 -16.56 3.49 6.48
CA GLU A 61 -17.14 2.35 7.21
C GLU A 61 -16.32 1.07 6.96
N MET A 62 -15.97 0.76 5.70
CA MET A 62 -15.10 -0.38 5.38
C MET A 62 -13.72 -0.27 6.03
N GLY A 63 -13.15 0.92 6.06
CA GLY A 63 -11.88 1.19 6.74
C GLY A 63 -11.97 0.98 8.25
N THR A 64 -13.06 1.41 8.87
CA THR A 64 -13.33 1.22 10.30
C THR A 64 -13.39 -0.26 10.64
N ARG A 65 -14.16 -1.04 9.87
CA ARG A 65 -14.25 -2.49 10.05
C ARG A 65 -12.93 -3.20 9.82
N SER A 66 -12.19 -2.80 8.78
CA SER A 66 -10.84 -3.31 8.52
C SER A 66 -9.92 -3.11 9.73
N ALA A 67 -9.93 -1.90 10.31
CA ALA A 67 -9.15 -1.58 11.50
C ALA A 67 -9.55 -2.43 12.72
N THR A 68 -10.86 -2.58 12.96
CA THR A 68 -11.38 -3.44 14.04
C THR A 68 -10.97 -4.90 13.85
N ALA A 69 -11.14 -5.46 12.65
CA ALA A 69 -10.82 -6.85 12.35
C ALA A 69 -9.32 -7.18 12.47
N GLN A 70 -8.46 -6.16 12.29
CA GLN A 70 -7.00 -6.27 12.41
C GLN A 70 -6.48 -5.84 13.80
N GLY A 71 -7.35 -5.33 14.69
CA GLY A 71 -6.95 -4.83 16.01
C GLY A 71 -6.09 -3.56 15.95
N LEU A 72 -6.26 -2.71 14.93
CA LEU A 72 -5.49 -1.48 14.78
C LEU A 72 -6.00 -0.39 15.72
N GLY A 73 -5.10 0.38 16.32
CA GLY A 73 -5.45 1.53 17.17
C GLY A 73 -6.03 2.74 16.41
N SER A 74 -5.96 2.75 15.08
CA SER A 74 -6.55 3.80 14.25
C SER A 74 -6.95 3.29 12.86
N VAL A 75 -7.91 3.99 12.23
CA VAL A 75 -8.36 3.69 10.87
C VAL A 75 -7.34 4.21 9.86
N ILE A 76 -6.77 3.29 9.08
CA ILE A 76 -5.73 3.58 8.08
C ILE A 76 -6.28 3.81 6.67
N THR A 77 -7.54 3.48 6.42
CA THR A 77 -8.19 3.59 5.11
C THR A 77 -9.41 4.48 5.22
N THR A 78 -9.32 5.69 4.67
CA THR A 78 -10.45 6.63 4.53
C THR A 78 -10.29 7.37 3.21
N VAL A 79 -11.38 7.92 2.66
CA VAL A 79 -11.29 8.75 1.44
C VAL A 79 -10.31 9.90 1.64
N LYS A 80 -10.37 10.58 2.79
CA LYS A 80 -9.47 11.69 3.12
C LYS A 80 -7.99 11.29 3.13
N ARG A 81 -7.66 10.11 3.65
CA ARG A 81 -6.26 9.60 3.65
C ARG A 81 -5.77 9.19 2.27
N MET A 82 -6.69 8.88 1.35
CA MET A 82 -6.36 8.56 -0.02
C MET A 82 -6.18 9.80 -0.90
N MET A 83 -6.85 10.91 -0.55
CA MET A 83 -6.68 12.17 -1.27
C MET A 83 -5.20 12.59 -1.25
N HIS A 84 -4.71 13.04 -2.41
CA HIS A 84 -3.33 13.48 -2.60
C HIS A 84 -2.26 12.38 -2.39
N THR A 85 -2.63 11.11 -2.58
CA THR A 85 -1.69 9.98 -2.58
C THR A 85 -1.75 9.22 -3.91
N ASP A 86 -0.72 8.42 -4.19
CA ASP A 86 -0.69 7.46 -5.31
C ASP A 86 -1.41 6.13 -4.98
N GLN A 87 -2.11 6.09 -3.84
CA GLN A 87 -2.76 4.88 -3.37
C GLN A 87 -4.04 4.61 -4.16
N ARG A 88 -4.29 3.32 -4.39
CA ARG A 88 -5.47 2.83 -5.08
C ARG A 88 -6.22 1.86 -4.20
N LEU A 89 -7.54 2.03 -4.14
CA LEU A 89 -8.45 1.18 -3.39
C LEU A 89 -9.32 0.41 -4.36
N TYR A 90 -9.19 -0.90 -4.31
CA TYR A 90 -10.04 -1.86 -5.00
C TYR A 90 -11.20 -2.22 -4.07
N VAL A 91 -12.43 -2.02 -4.52
CA VAL A 91 -13.65 -2.26 -3.73
C VAL A 91 -14.49 -3.31 -4.43
N ALA A 92 -14.70 -4.45 -3.77
CA ALA A 92 -15.58 -5.51 -4.24
C ALA A 92 -16.99 -5.33 -3.71
N ARG A 93 -17.99 -5.40 -4.60
CA ARG A 93 -19.40 -5.31 -4.22
C ARG A 93 -20.24 -6.41 -4.87
N SER A 94 -21.33 -6.75 -4.19
CA SER A 94 -22.50 -7.42 -4.77
C SER A 94 -23.55 -6.36 -5.16
N ASP A 95 -24.78 -6.77 -5.44
CA ASP A 95 -25.86 -5.83 -5.77
C ASP A 95 -26.40 -5.11 -4.53
N ARG A 96 -26.29 -5.75 -3.37
CA ARG A 96 -26.78 -5.23 -2.09
C ARG A 96 -25.72 -4.99 -1.04
N HIS A 97 -24.46 -5.34 -1.29
CA HIS A 97 -23.42 -5.22 -0.26
C HIS A 97 -22.09 -4.78 -0.83
N VAL A 98 -21.30 -4.07 -0.02
CA VAL A 98 -19.85 -3.97 -0.23
C VAL A 98 -19.19 -5.09 0.58
N ASN A 99 -18.47 -5.94 -0.14
CA ASN A 99 -17.99 -7.22 0.40
C ASN A 99 -16.53 -7.16 0.86
N GLY A 100 -15.72 -6.25 0.31
CA GLY A 100 -14.31 -6.19 0.63
C GLY A 100 -13.58 -5.01 0.01
N ILE A 101 -12.42 -4.71 0.56
CA ILE A 101 -11.49 -3.67 0.09
C ILE A 101 -10.06 -4.22 0.03
N LEU A 102 -9.28 -3.73 -0.93
CA LEU A 102 -7.84 -3.96 -1.05
C LEU A 102 -7.16 -2.65 -1.43
N LYS A 103 -6.30 -2.13 -0.55
CA LYS A 103 -5.56 -0.87 -0.76
C LYS A 103 -4.11 -1.17 -1.11
N VAL A 104 -3.60 -0.51 -2.14
CA VAL A 104 -2.21 -0.62 -2.58
C VAL A 104 -1.58 0.76 -2.79
N GLY A 105 -0.26 0.85 -2.71
CA GLY A 105 0.51 2.05 -3.01
C GLY A 105 2.02 1.77 -2.96
N ARG A 106 2.84 2.60 -3.63
CA ARG A 106 4.29 2.37 -3.63
C ARG A 106 4.91 2.84 -2.32
N LYS A 107 5.95 2.14 -1.88
CA LYS A 107 6.71 2.49 -0.67
C LYS A 107 8.19 2.23 -0.90
N LYS A 108 9.01 3.21 -0.54
CA LYS A 108 10.45 3.01 -0.39
C LYS A 108 10.72 2.22 0.89
N LEU A 109 11.32 1.04 0.75
CA LEU A 109 11.60 0.13 1.85
C LEU A 109 13.10 -0.18 1.91
N PHE A 110 13.61 -0.28 3.13
CA PHE A 110 14.94 -0.84 3.41
C PHE A 110 14.77 -2.24 3.98
N ILE A 111 15.14 -3.26 3.21
CA ILE A 111 14.91 -4.68 3.53
C ILE A 111 16.25 -5.39 3.70
N ARG A 112 16.36 -6.19 4.77
CA ARG A 112 17.51 -7.10 4.96
C ARG A 112 17.37 -8.29 4.01
N GLN A 113 18.40 -8.53 3.19
CA GLN A 113 18.50 -9.72 2.36
C GLN A 113 19.05 -10.89 3.17
N GLY A 114 18.27 -11.96 3.21
CA GLY A 114 18.59 -13.16 3.98
C GLY A 114 19.97 -13.75 3.71
N GLY A 115 20.58 -14.28 4.76
CA GLY A 115 21.90 -14.92 4.76
C GLY A 115 23.11 -13.98 4.66
N SER A 116 22.98 -12.78 4.08
CA SER A 116 24.10 -11.83 3.92
C SER A 116 24.10 -10.68 4.94
N GLY A 117 22.95 -10.39 5.55
CA GLY A 117 22.76 -9.21 6.40
C GLY A 117 22.77 -7.88 5.64
N ARG A 118 22.89 -7.91 4.30
CA ARG A 118 22.93 -6.71 3.46
C ARG A 118 21.57 -6.02 3.42
N MET A 119 21.57 -4.69 3.58
CA MET A 119 20.38 -3.86 3.37
C MET A 119 20.20 -3.58 1.87
N ALA A 120 18.99 -3.78 1.37
CA ALA A 120 18.58 -3.37 0.03
C ALA A 120 17.52 -2.26 0.13
N GLU A 121 17.72 -1.18 -0.61
CA GLU A 121 16.70 -0.17 -0.84
C GLU A 121 15.87 -0.57 -2.07
N ILE A 122 14.56 -0.68 -1.89
CA ILE A 122 13.61 -1.09 -2.94
C ILE A 122 12.40 -0.16 -2.93
N ASP A 123 11.69 -0.06 -4.07
CA ASP A 123 10.45 0.72 -4.20
C ASP A 123 9.31 -0.11 -4.82
N PRO A 124 8.85 -1.18 -4.12
CA PRO A 124 7.78 -2.05 -4.61
C PRO A 124 6.40 -1.39 -4.52
N LEU A 125 5.46 -1.92 -5.29
CA LEU A 125 4.04 -1.78 -4.97
C LEU A 125 3.74 -2.59 -3.71
N CYS A 126 3.06 -1.98 -2.75
CA CYS A 126 2.73 -2.61 -1.48
C CYS A 126 1.23 -2.81 -1.29
N VAL A 127 0.86 -3.93 -0.68
CA VAL A 127 -0.47 -4.13 -0.09
C VAL A 127 -0.47 -3.46 1.28
N LEU A 128 -1.32 -2.45 1.43
CA LEU A 128 -1.37 -1.56 2.60
C LEU A 128 -2.58 -1.81 3.51
N ASP A 129 -3.66 -2.36 2.95
CA ASP A 129 -4.83 -2.77 3.70
C ASP A 129 -5.59 -3.82 2.88
N PHE A 130 -6.10 -4.87 3.52
CA PHE A 130 -6.86 -5.91 2.83
C PHE A 130 -7.87 -6.56 3.75
N TYR A 131 -9.14 -6.34 3.43
CA TYR A 131 -10.26 -6.76 4.26
C TYR A 131 -11.42 -7.27 3.42
N VAL A 132 -12.01 -8.37 3.87
CA VAL A 132 -13.26 -8.94 3.32
C VAL A 132 -14.19 -9.14 4.51
N HIS A 133 -15.43 -8.71 4.37
CA HIS A 133 -16.42 -8.78 5.44
C HIS A 133 -16.59 -10.21 5.94
N GLU A 134 -16.70 -10.39 7.26
CA GLU A 134 -16.63 -11.68 7.95
C GLU A 134 -17.65 -12.68 7.42
N SER A 135 -18.87 -12.23 7.12
CA SER A 135 -19.97 -13.07 6.61
C SER A 135 -19.70 -13.71 5.25
N VAL A 136 -18.73 -13.19 4.49
CA VAL A 136 -18.40 -13.66 3.13
C VAL A 136 -16.92 -14.05 3.00
N GLN A 137 -16.19 -14.16 4.11
CA GLN A 137 -14.82 -14.68 4.12
C GLN A 137 -14.80 -16.14 3.64
N ARG A 138 -13.67 -16.54 3.05
CA ARG A 138 -13.47 -17.88 2.44
C ARG A 138 -14.35 -18.20 1.22
N GLY A 139 -15.26 -17.30 0.79
CA GLY A 139 -16.05 -17.42 -0.43
C GLY A 139 -15.35 -17.01 -1.74
N GLY A 140 -14.01 -16.88 -1.75
CA GLY A 140 -13.24 -16.54 -2.96
C GLY A 140 -13.12 -15.05 -3.30
N ILE A 141 -13.89 -14.16 -2.64
CA ILE A 141 -13.87 -12.70 -2.89
C ILE A 141 -12.48 -12.10 -2.72
N GLY A 142 -11.74 -12.52 -1.69
CA GLY A 142 -10.36 -12.06 -1.49
C GLY A 142 -9.44 -12.41 -2.66
N LYS A 143 -9.60 -13.60 -3.26
CA LYS A 143 -8.84 -13.99 -4.45
C LYS A 143 -9.24 -13.12 -5.64
N GLN A 144 -10.53 -12.88 -5.86
CA GLN A 144 -11.01 -12.03 -6.96
C GLN A 144 -10.45 -10.60 -6.86
N LEU A 145 -10.49 -9.99 -5.67
CA LEU A 145 -9.88 -8.68 -5.42
C LEU A 145 -8.40 -8.67 -5.76
N PHE A 146 -7.68 -9.67 -5.25
CA PHE A 146 -6.23 -9.75 -5.40
C PHE A 146 -5.81 -9.96 -6.86
N GLU A 147 -6.46 -10.88 -7.58
CA GLU A 147 -6.19 -11.13 -9.01
C GLU A 147 -6.52 -9.91 -9.87
N HIS A 148 -7.63 -9.22 -9.59
CA HIS A 148 -7.98 -7.99 -10.30
C HIS A 148 -6.93 -6.90 -10.07
N MET A 149 -6.43 -6.77 -8.84
CA MET A 149 -5.31 -5.88 -8.53
C MET A 149 -4.04 -6.29 -9.29
N LEU A 150 -3.61 -7.55 -9.24
CA LEU A 150 -2.41 -8.00 -9.97
C LEU A 150 -2.48 -7.71 -11.46
N SER A 151 -3.62 -7.99 -12.09
CA SER A 151 -3.85 -7.74 -13.51
C SER A 151 -3.79 -6.26 -13.84
N ARG A 152 -4.46 -5.40 -13.06
CA ARG A 152 -4.50 -3.96 -13.30
C ARG A 152 -3.18 -3.26 -13.01
N GLU A 153 -2.43 -3.75 -12.04
CA GLU A 153 -1.12 -3.24 -11.63
C GLU A 153 0.04 -3.79 -12.46
N ALA A 154 -0.22 -4.76 -13.34
CA ALA A 154 0.79 -5.54 -14.05
C ALA A 154 1.88 -6.09 -13.09
N ALA A 155 1.46 -6.52 -11.90
CA ALA A 155 2.34 -6.95 -10.83
C ALA A 155 2.27 -8.47 -10.63
N GLN A 156 3.36 -9.04 -10.11
CA GLN A 156 3.39 -10.43 -9.65
C GLN A 156 3.38 -10.46 -8.13
N PRO A 157 2.71 -11.43 -7.48
CA PRO A 157 2.60 -11.49 -6.02
C PRO A 157 3.96 -11.42 -5.30
N HIS A 158 4.97 -12.12 -5.81
CA HIS A 158 6.30 -12.14 -5.21
C HIS A 158 7.08 -10.82 -5.33
N MET A 159 6.64 -9.93 -6.23
CA MET A 159 7.23 -8.59 -6.43
C MET A 159 6.56 -7.50 -5.56
N LEU A 160 5.63 -7.88 -4.68
CA LEU A 160 4.93 -6.95 -3.79
C LEU A 160 5.58 -6.87 -2.41
N GLY A 161 5.44 -5.70 -1.78
CA GLY A 161 5.59 -5.56 -0.32
C GLY A 161 4.25 -5.76 0.39
N TYR A 162 4.28 -6.27 1.61
CA TYR A 162 3.09 -6.45 2.44
C TYR A 162 3.29 -5.72 3.76
N ASP A 163 2.48 -4.70 4.04
CA ASP A 163 2.55 -3.95 5.30
C ASP A 163 1.87 -4.73 6.42
N ARG A 164 2.64 -5.18 7.42
CA ARG A 164 2.16 -5.89 8.62
C ARG A 164 1.10 -6.98 8.32
N PRO A 165 1.37 -7.93 7.40
CA PRO A 165 0.35 -8.87 6.96
C PRO A 165 -0.17 -9.73 8.12
N SER A 166 -1.50 -9.82 8.23
CA SER A 166 -2.13 -10.71 9.22
C SER A 166 -1.81 -12.19 8.94
N PRO A 167 -1.93 -13.08 9.95
CA PRO A 167 -1.79 -14.52 9.73
C PRO A 167 -2.74 -15.07 8.65
N LYS A 168 -3.94 -14.49 8.52
CA LYS A 168 -4.90 -14.82 7.46
C LYS A 168 -4.33 -14.47 6.08
N LEU A 169 -3.69 -13.31 5.93
CA LEU A 169 -3.06 -12.87 4.68
C LEU A 169 -1.85 -13.75 4.33
N ILE A 170 -0.97 -14.03 5.29
CA ILE A 170 0.16 -14.96 5.06
C ILE A 170 -0.34 -16.34 4.59
N GLY A 171 -1.37 -16.89 5.23
CA GLY A 171 -1.97 -18.15 4.81
C GLY A 171 -2.62 -18.08 3.42
N PHE A 172 -3.24 -16.96 3.08
CA PHE A 172 -3.79 -16.71 1.75
C PHE A 172 -2.71 -16.68 0.67
N LEU A 173 -1.61 -15.96 0.91
CA LEU A 173 -0.49 -15.85 -0.02
C LEU A 173 0.21 -17.20 -0.24
N ARG A 174 0.40 -17.97 0.83
CA ARG A 174 0.92 -19.34 0.75
C ARG A 174 0.02 -20.23 -0.10
N LYS A 175 -1.29 -20.22 0.16
CA LYS A 175 -2.25 -21.09 -0.53
C LYS A 175 -2.38 -20.77 -2.02
N HIS A 176 -2.43 -19.48 -2.38
CA HIS A 176 -2.80 -19.07 -3.74
C HIS A 176 -1.60 -18.72 -4.63
N TYR A 177 -0.46 -18.34 -4.05
CA TYR A 177 0.70 -17.88 -4.79
C TYR A 177 2.00 -18.57 -4.38
N ASN A 178 1.93 -19.61 -3.55
CA ASN A 178 3.08 -20.38 -3.05
C ASN A 178 4.14 -19.50 -2.34
N LEU A 179 3.71 -18.39 -1.75
CA LEU A 179 4.57 -17.46 -1.03
C LEU A 179 4.64 -17.84 0.45
N ALA A 180 5.77 -18.42 0.85
CA ALA A 180 5.97 -18.91 2.23
C ALA A 180 7.27 -18.44 2.87
N ASN A 181 8.31 -18.19 2.07
CA ASN A 181 9.65 -17.93 2.58
C ASN A 181 9.90 -16.41 2.70
N TYR A 182 9.97 -15.91 3.93
CA TYR A 182 10.32 -14.51 4.21
C TYR A 182 11.05 -14.43 5.55
N GLU A 183 11.84 -13.37 5.70
CA GLU A 183 12.50 -13.04 6.96
C GLU A 183 11.79 -11.85 7.63
N PRO A 184 11.48 -11.92 8.93
CA PRO A 184 10.93 -10.78 9.66
C PRO A 184 11.82 -9.54 9.56
N GLN A 185 11.21 -8.38 9.29
CA GLN A 185 11.91 -7.10 9.15
C GLN A 185 11.53 -6.16 10.29
N ALA A 186 12.44 -5.28 10.71
CA ALA A 186 12.20 -4.31 11.77
C ALA A 186 11.12 -3.27 11.41
N ASN A 187 10.93 -2.97 10.12
CA ASN A 187 9.88 -2.08 9.64
C ASN A 187 8.49 -2.75 9.57
N ASN A 188 8.39 -4.03 9.94
CA ASN A 188 7.20 -4.88 9.88
C ASN A 188 6.61 -5.10 8.48
N PHE A 189 7.32 -4.69 7.42
CA PHE A 189 6.99 -5.13 6.07
C PHE A 189 7.45 -6.56 5.87
N VAL A 190 6.68 -7.30 5.08
CA VAL A 190 7.07 -8.61 4.57
C VAL A 190 7.31 -8.49 3.08
N VAL A 191 8.50 -8.95 2.66
CA VAL A 191 8.87 -9.16 1.27
C VAL A 191 9.37 -10.61 1.20
N PHE A 192 8.82 -11.39 0.28
CA PHE A 192 9.19 -12.80 0.14
C PHE A 192 10.53 -12.96 -0.58
N ALA A 193 11.25 -14.03 -0.29
CA ALA A 193 12.59 -14.27 -0.83
C ALA A 193 12.63 -14.25 -2.36
N GLU A 194 11.53 -14.67 -3.01
CA GLU A 194 11.34 -14.69 -4.46
C GLU A 194 11.50 -13.31 -5.12
N TYR A 195 11.23 -12.22 -4.38
CA TYR A 195 11.42 -10.83 -4.83
C TYR A 195 12.84 -10.60 -5.37
N PHE A 196 13.85 -11.10 -4.63
CA PHE A 196 15.26 -10.88 -4.98
C PHE A 196 15.82 -11.92 -5.97
N LYS A 197 15.13 -13.04 -6.15
CA LYS A 197 15.55 -14.09 -7.10
C LYS A 197 15.32 -13.68 -8.56
N HIS A 198 14.31 -12.84 -8.81
CA HIS A 198 13.91 -12.40 -10.15
C HIS A 198 14.32 -10.94 -10.44
N GLY A 199 14.79 -10.21 -9.43
CA GLY A 199 15.27 -8.84 -9.55
C GLY A 199 16.74 -8.68 -10.00
N SER A 200 17.47 -9.77 -10.23
CA SER A 200 18.84 -9.74 -10.77
C SER A 200 18.90 -9.43 -12.28
N SER A 201 17.76 -9.20 -12.94
CA SER A 201 17.69 -8.75 -14.34
C SER A 201 16.90 -7.45 -14.50
N LEU A 202 17.23 -6.42 -13.73
CA LEU A 202 17.01 -5.03 -14.15
C LEU A 202 18.39 -4.39 -14.38
N PRO A 203 18.58 -3.68 -15.51
CA PRO A 203 19.88 -3.16 -15.89
C PRO A 203 20.35 -2.18 -14.82
N ALA A 204 21.54 -2.43 -14.29
CA ALA A 204 22.25 -1.45 -13.49
C ALA A 204 22.19 -0.12 -14.23
N GLY A 205 21.72 0.92 -13.55
CA GLY A 205 21.74 2.28 -14.06
C GLY A 205 23.09 2.54 -14.71
N SER A 206 23.03 3.02 -15.95
CA SER A 206 24.13 3.52 -16.76
C SER A 206 25.23 4.16 -15.90
N ARG A 207 26.28 3.37 -15.57
CA ARG A 207 27.59 3.92 -15.24
C ARG A 207 28.14 4.44 -16.57
N PRO A 208 28.53 5.72 -16.69
CA PRO A 208 29.30 6.14 -17.85
C PRO A 208 30.60 5.34 -17.85
N ALA A 209 30.93 4.75 -18.99
CA ALA A 209 32.15 3.99 -19.20
C ALA A 209 33.38 4.87 -18.92
N PRO A 210 34.49 4.30 -18.40
CA PRO A 210 35.74 5.06 -18.33
C PRO A 210 36.22 5.36 -19.76
N ALA A 211 36.58 6.62 -20.02
CA ALA A 211 37.08 7.07 -21.31
C ALA A 211 38.40 6.37 -21.68
N PRO A 212 38.67 6.12 -22.97
CA PRO A 212 39.89 5.46 -23.43
C PRO A 212 41.12 6.39 -23.29
N PRO A 213 42.33 5.82 -23.21
CA PRO A 213 43.56 6.58 -22.99
C PRO A 213 44.03 7.26 -24.28
N GLY A 214 44.32 8.55 -24.18
CA GLY A 214 45.14 9.29 -25.14
C GLY A 214 44.37 10.28 -26.00
N TYR A 215 44.28 11.53 -25.53
CA TYR A 215 44.37 12.72 -26.38
C TYR A 215 45.02 13.83 -25.57
N SER A 216 46.21 14.21 -26.00
CA SER A 216 47.01 15.33 -25.51
C SER A 216 46.71 16.58 -26.35
N ALA A 217 46.40 17.71 -25.71
CA ALA A 217 46.81 19.06 -26.12
C ALA A 217 46.33 20.09 -25.08
N GLY A 218 47.25 20.92 -24.56
CA GLY A 218 46.94 22.18 -23.86
C GLY A 218 46.56 23.32 -24.84
N PRO A 219 46.66 24.62 -24.48
CA PRO A 219 47.27 25.21 -23.28
C PRO A 219 46.40 26.22 -22.48
N SER A 220 46.81 26.39 -21.21
CA SER A 220 46.79 27.56 -20.31
C SER A 220 46.00 28.82 -20.67
N LEU A 221 45.15 29.28 -19.73
CA LEU A 221 45.04 30.68 -19.31
C LEU A 221 44.76 30.79 -17.79
N ASP A 222 45.42 31.79 -17.20
CA ASP A 222 45.53 32.26 -15.80
C ASP A 222 44.21 32.34 -15.01
N ALA A 223 44.14 31.92 -13.73
CA ALA A 223 44.68 32.45 -12.47
C ALA A 223 43.74 33.43 -11.74
N ASN A 224 43.51 33.12 -10.45
CA ASN A 224 42.81 33.86 -9.40
C ASN A 224 41.27 33.86 -9.45
N ASP A 225 40.61 33.20 -8.48
CA ASP A 225 40.03 33.87 -7.30
C ASP A 225 39.19 32.91 -6.43
N VAL A 226 39.17 33.18 -5.12
CA VAL A 226 38.28 32.75 -4.01
C VAL A 226 38.11 31.27 -3.62
N GLY A 227 38.53 31.00 -2.38
CA GLY A 227 37.58 30.59 -1.33
C GLY A 227 37.49 29.09 -1.00
N ALA A 228 38.39 28.63 -0.12
CA ALA A 228 38.26 27.35 0.56
C ALA A 228 36.93 27.26 1.35
N THR A 229 36.06 26.33 0.97
CA THR A 229 34.97 25.83 1.83
C THR A 229 35.13 24.32 2.03
N ARG A 230 35.53 23.96 3.25
CA ARG A 230 35.58 22.58 3.75
C ARG A 230 34.17 21.99 3.75
N ALA A 231 34.00 20.81 3.16
CA ALA A 231 32.81 19.99 3.32
C ALA A 231 32.60 19.62 4.81
N PRO A 232 31.35 19.61 5.32
CA PRO A 232 31.07 19.19 6.69
C PRO A 232 31.18 17.65 6.81
N PRO A 233 31.58 17.13 7.98
CA PRO A 233 31.69 15.69 8.21
C PRO A 233 30.31 15.04 8.22
N ARG A 234 30.21 13.83 7.64
CA ARG A 234 29.02 12.97 7.72
C ARG A 234 28.76 12.60 9.19
N GLN A 235 27.62 13.01 9.73
CA GLN A 235 27.14 12.53 11.03
C GLN A 235 26.71 11.06 10.94
N PRO A 236 27.00 10.22 11.96
CA PRO A 236 26.55 8.84 12.00
C PRO A 236 25.03 8.75 12.22
N TYR A 237 24.38 7.87 11.45
CA TYR A 237 22.93 7.61 11.40
C TYR A 237 22.25 7.22 12.75
N ALA A 238 22.97 7.19 13.86
CA ALA A 238 22.46 6.73 15.16
C ALA A 238 21.49 7.73 15.83
N ASP A 239 21.67 9.04 15.63
CA ASP A 239 20.92 10.06 16.38
C ASP A 239 19.48 10.29 15.85
N MET A 240 19.22 10.03 14.56
CA MET A 240 17.89 10.16 13.96
C MET A 240 16.88 9.15 14.53
N HIS A 241 17.32 7.94 14.88
CA HIS A 241 16.45 6.90 15.40
C HIS A 241 16.00 7.19 16.83
N LEU A 242 16.86 7.82 17.64
CA LEU A 242 16.54 8.16 19.02
C LEU A 242 15.51 9.29 19.09
N GLN A 243 15.61 10.25 18.18
CA GLN A 243 14.69 11.40 18.13
C GLN A 243 13.29 11.01 17.62
N GLN A 244 13.22 10.06 16.69
CA GLN A 244 11.95 9.53 16.19
C GLN A 244 11.27 8.59 17.21
N GLN A 245 12.03 7.93 18.08
CA GLN A 245 11.50 7.13 19.19
C GLN A 245 10.98 8.01 20.34
N GLN A 246 11.63 9.15 20.61
CA GLN A 246 11.16 10.09 21.65
C GLN A 246 9.88 10.83 21.24
N GLN A 247 9.69 11.14 19.95
CA GLN A 247 8.44 11.76 19.47
C GLN A 247 7.22 10.80 19.50
N GLN A 248 7.45 9.49 19.45
CA GLN A 248 6.36 8.48 19.53
C GLN A 248 5.94 8.16 20.98
N GLN A 249 6.68 8.61 22.00
CA GLN A 249 6.31 8.42 23.40
C GLN A 249 5.57 9.62 24.01
N GLN A 250 5.35 10.69 23.24
CA GLN A 250 4.65 11.92 23.69
C GLN A 250 3.29 12.14 23.01
N GLN A 251 2.74 11.14 22.33
CA GLN A 251 1.37 11.13 21.76
C GLN A 251 0.64 9.87 22.22
#